data_AF-A0A927X8J4-F1
#
_entry.id   AF-A0A927X8J4-F1
#
_cell.length_a   1.000
_cell.length_b   1.000
_cell.length_c   1.000
_cell.angle_alpha   90.00
_cell.angle_beta   90.00
_cell.angle_gamma   90.00
#
_symmetry.space_group_name_H-M   'P 1'
#
loop_
_entity.id
_entity.type
_entity.pdbx_description
1 polymer ?
#
loop_
_entity_poly.entity_id
_entity_poly.type
_entity_poly.pdbx_seq_one_letter_code
_entity_poly.pdbx_strand_id
1 'polypeptide(L)'
;MANKQIIFVVETNDKRRTDDIYIKKLINYYYDLSDNDITYQFVHMGGKGNFKNKSVATKINNYKKENLKGQNIIVYCFDTDRIDKDFESVTFLEDAQKFCKVNGYEFVWFCYEIENVFLGITVSDENKFKEAISYQKKENVIDDKIIKNMSVTDGKQKSNNKSNIILILNKYFKRKAHK
;
A
#
# COMPACT_ATOMS: atom_id res chain seq x y z
N MET A 1 -18.92 -8.16 17.37
CA MET A 1 -18.47 -7.78 16.01
C MET A 1 -17.07 -8.33 15.82
N ALA A 2 -16.77 -8.96 14.69
CA ALA A 2 -15.42 -9.46 14.44
C ALA A 2 -14.53 -8.27 14.03
N ASN A 3 -13.60 -7.89 14.90
CA ASN A 3 -12.63 -6.82 14.65
C ASN A 3 -11.73 -7.20 13.46
N LYS A 4 -11.76 -6.42 12.39
CA LYS A 4 -10.87 -6.63 11.24
C LYS A 4 -9.58 -5.87 11.49
N GLN A 5 -8.46 -6.51 11.22
CA GLN A 5 -7.15 -5.90 11.23
C GLN A 5 -6.54 -6.03 9.84
N ILE A 6 -6.07 -4.92 9.29
CA ILE A 6 -5.32 -4.89 8.04
C ILE A 6 -3.85 -4.66 8.35
N ILE A 7 -2.97 -5.55 7.92
CA ILE A 7 -1.53 -5.44 8.08
C ILE A 7 -0.94 -5.11 6.71
N PHE A 8 -0.57 -3.86 6.51
CA PHE A 8 0.14 -3.42 5.31
C PHE A 8 1.60 -3.80 5.43
N VAL A 9 2.14 -4.47 4.42
CA VAL A 9 3.56 -4.81 4.32
C VAL A 9 4.15 -3.92 3.23
N VAL A 10 5.01 -2.99 3.61
CA VAL A 10 5.48 -1.89 2.75
C VAL A 10 7.00 -1.89 2.63
N GLU A 11 7.51 -1.42 1.51
CA GLU A 11 8.94 -1.51 1.15
C GLU A 11 9.83 -0.66 2.05
N THR A 12 9.34 0.51 2.46
CA THR A 12 10.09 1.45 3.30
C THR A 12 10.70 0.80 4.53
N ASN A 13 11.81 1.37 4.99
CA ASN A 13 12.41 0.99 6.26
C ASN A 13 11.76 1.74 7.44
N ASP A 14 11.95 1.20 8.64
CA ASP A 14 11.36 1.69 9.89
C ASP A 14 11.73 3.15 10.23
N LYS A 15 12.74 3.76 9.56
CA LYS A 15 13.26 5.10 9.88
C LYS A 15 12.50 6.25 9.21
N ARG A 16 12.02 6.07 7.97
CA ARG A 16 11.38 7.16 7.19
C ARG A 16 9.87 6.98 7.01
N ARG A 17 9.38 5.72 6.94
CA ARG A 17 7.94 5.36 6.94
C ARG A 17 7.08 6.22 5.99
N THR A 18 7.61 6.57 4.82
CA THR A 18 6.92 7.47 3.87
C THR A 18 5.66 6.82 3.32
N ASP A 19 5.69 5.51 3.06
CA ASP A 19 4.54 4.77 2.53
C ASP A 19 3.34 4.84 3.48
N ASP A 20 3.60 4.71 4.79
CA ASP A 20 2.59 4.86 5.83
C ASP A 20 1.83 6.18 5.68
N ILE A 21 2.55 7.28 5.39
CA ILE A 21 1.97 8.62 5.33
C ILE A 21 0.97 8.70 4.18
N TYR A 22 1.35 8.24 2.99
CA TYR A 22 0.47 8.25 1.82
C TYR A 22 -0.75 7.34 2.01
N ILE A 23 -0.54 6.11 2.49
CA ILE A 23 -1.61 5.13 2.71
C ILE A 23 -2.58 5.62 3.81
N LYS A 24 -2.06 6.10 4.95
CA LYS A 24 -2.89 6.68 6.03
C LYS A 24 -3.71 7.85 5.51
N LYS A 25 -3.12 8.71 4.69
CA LYS A 25 -3.81 9.86 4.12
C LYS A 25 -4.96 9.44 3.20
N LEU A 26 -4.73 8.45 2.32
CA LEU A 26 -5.80 7.89 1.50
C LEU A 26 -6.92 7.30 2.34
N ILE A 27 -6.57 6.48 3.36
CA ILE A 27 -7.56 5.84 4.23
C ILE A 27 -8.42 6.89 4.93
N ASN A 28 -7.77 7.85 5.59
CA ASN A 28 -8.44 8.91 6.34
C ASN A 28 -9.26 9.85 5.45
N TYR A 29 -8.86 10.05 4.19
CA TYR A 29 -9.60 10.89 3.26
C TYR A 29 -10.85 10.18 2.74
N TYR A 30 -10.70 8.95 2.23
CA TYR A 30 -11.68 8.29 1.37
C TYR A 30 -12.63 7.33 2.08
N TYR A 31 -12.25 6.82 3.27
CA TYR A 31 -13.01 5.80 3.99
C TYR A 31 -13.55 6.28 5.33
N ASP A 32 -14.69 5.73 5.72
CA ASP A 32 -15.31 5.98 7.02
C ASP A 32 -14.67 5.10 8.08
N LEU A 33 -14.16 5.74 9.13
CA LEU A 33 -13.49 5.09 10.26
C LEU A 33 -14.31 5.18 11.55
N SER A 34 -15.52 5.77 11.51
CA SER A 34 -16.34 6.01 12.70
C SER A 34 -16.85 4.73 13.37
N ASP A 35 -17.12 3.69 12.57
CA ASP A 35 -17.58 2.38 13.06
C ASP A 35 -16.49 1.63 13.87
N ASN A 36 -15.22 2.07 13.87
CA ASN A 36 -14.05 1.46 14.56
C ASN A 36 -13.86 -0.06 14.37
N ASP A 37 -14.58 -0.67 13.41
CA ASP A 37 -14.56 -2.10 13.13
C ASP A 37 -13.28 -2.59 12.45
N ILE A 38 -12.43 -1.66 12.02
CA ILE A 38 -11.21 -1.93 11.26
C ILE A 38 -10.04 -1.15 11.85
N THR A 39 -9.02 -1.87 12.30
CA THR A 39 -7.70 -1.32 12.61
C THR A 39 -6.71 -1.64 11.49
N TYR A 40 -5.62 -0.89 11.42
CA TYR A 40 -4.55 -1.21 10.50
C TYR A 40 -3.15 -0.93 11.07
N GLN A 41 -2.18 -1.73 10.64
CA GLN A 41 -0.78 -1.72 11.09
C GLN A 41 0.15 -1.76 9.88
N PHE A 42 1.40 -1.38 10.08
CA PHE A 42 2.43 -1.40 9.03
C PHE A 42 3.59 -2.31 9.44
N VAL A 43 4.03 -3.16 8.50
CA VAL A 43 5.23 -3.98 8.57
C VAL A 43 6.19 -3.51 7.48
N HIS A 44 7.28 -2.88 7.92
CA HIS A 44 8.35 -2.40 7.06
C HIS A 44 9.30 -3.55 6.70
N MET A 45 9.38 -3.89 5.41
CA MET A 45 10.24 -4.99 4.92
C MET A 45 11.68 -4.56 4.65
N GLY A 46 11.96 -3.25 4.57
CA GLY A 46 13.33 -2.74 4.36
C GLY A 46 13.90 -3.11 3.00
N GLY A 47 13.07 -3.00 1.95
CA GLY A 47 13.40 -3.31 0.56
C GLY A 47 12.58 -4.46 0.00
N LYS A 48 12.14 -4.31 -1.26
CA LYS A 48 11.22 -5.22 -1.97
C LYS A 48 11.63 -6.70 -1.93
N GLY A 49 12.93 -7.00 -2.00
CA GLY A 49 13.46 -8.37 -1.96
C GLY A 49 13.24 -9.12 -0.64
N ASN A 50 12.86 -8.43 0.44
CA ASN A 50 12.64 -9.02 1.76
C ASN A 50 11.22 -9.55 1.98
N PHE A 51 10.34 -9.50 0.99
CA PHE A 51 8.94 -9.89 1.14
C PHE A 51 8.71 -11.34 1.63
N LYS A 52 9.65 -12.25 1.34
CA LYS A 52 9.67 -13.65 1.80
C LYS A 52 10.49 -13.86 3.08
N ASN A 53 11.10 -12.81 3.62
CA ASN A 53 12.06 -12.93 4.72
C ASN A 53 11.34 -13.31 6.03
N LYS A 54 11.99 -14.14 6.86
CA LYS A 54 11.41 -14.65 8.11
C LYS A 54 11.11 -13.51 9.10
N SER A 55 11.91 -12.45 9.09
CA SER A 55 11.70 -11.27 9.94
C SER A 55 10.36 -10.59 9.64
N VAL A 56 10.00 -10.45 8.37
CA VAL A 56 8.71 -9.92 7.92
C VAL A 56 7.56 -10.81 8.39
N ALA A 57 7.69 -12.13 8.17
CA ALA A 57 6.70 -13.10 8.63
C ALA A 57 6.51 -13.06 10.17
N THR A 58 7.59 -12.91 10.94
CA THR A 58 7.53 -12.77 12.40
C THR A 58 6.79 -11.50 12.82
N LYS A 59 7.09 -10.34 12.20
CA LYS A 59 6.37 -9.08 12.47
C LYS A 59 4.87 -9.22 12.17
N ILE A 60 4.50 -9.82 11.04
CA ILE A 60 3.10 -10.11 10.69
C ILE A 60 2.44 -11.01 11.75
N ASN A 61 3.12 -12.09 12.15
CA ASN A 61 2.59 -13.03 13.14
C ASN A 61 2.41 -12.40 14.52
N ASN A 62 3.23 -11.42 14.91
CA ASN A 62 3.04 -10.69 16.16
C ASN A 62 1.73 -9.89 16.14
N TYR A 63 1.45 -9.14 15.07
CA TYR A 63 0.17 -8.46 14.92
C TYR A 63 -1.02 -9.43 14.85
N LYS A 64 -0.87 -10.60 14.20
CA LYS A 64 -1.93 -11.62 14.20
C LYS A 64 -2.25 -12.14 15.61
N LYS A 65 -1.24 -12.26 16.49
CA LYS A 65 -1.44 -12.65 17.90
C LYS A 65 -2.18 -11.59 18.72
N GLU A 66 -2.12 -10.32 18.33
CA GLU A 66 -2.89 -9.24 18.95
C GLU A 66 -4.37 -9.31 18.55
N ASN A 67 -4.70 -9.89 17.39
CA ASN A 67 -6.07 -10.05 16.89
C ASN A 67 -6.45 -11.52 16.64
N LEU A 68 -6.20 -12.42 17.60
CA LEU A 68 -6.42 -13.87 17.45
C LEU A 68 -7.87 -14.27 17.13
N LYS A 69 -8.84 -13.53 17.67
CA LYS A 69 -10.28 -13.80 17.50
C LYS A 69 -10.90 -13.02 16.35
N GLY A 70 -10.15 -12.13 15.71
CA GLY A 70 -10.61 -11.29 14.62
C GLY A 70 -10.07 -11.71 13.25
N GLN A 71 -10.49 -10.99 12.22
CA GLN A 71 -10.00 -11.22 10.86
C GLN A 71 -8.68 -10.48 10.66
N ASN A 72 -7.65 -11.16 10.15
CA ASN A 72 -6.37 -10.55 9.82
C ASN A 72 -6.19 -10.59 8.29
N ILE A 73 -6.15 -9.41 7.68
CA ILE A 73 -5.98 -9.22 6.24
C ILE A 73 -4.56 -8.71 6.01
N ILE A 74 -3.79 -9.43 5.19
CA ILE A 74 -2.40 -9.04 4.89
C ILE A 74 -2.38 -8.43 3.49
N VAL A 75 -1.86 -7.20 3.38
CA VAL A 75 -1.78 -6.45 2.12
C VAL A 75 -0.33 -6.13 1.87
N TYR A 76 0.29 -6.79 0.89
CA TYR A 76 1.63 -6.43 0.45
C TYR A 76 1.56 -5.32 -0.58
N CYS A 77 2.36 -4.27 -0.40
CA CYS A 77 2.48 -3.13 -1.29
C CYS A 77 3.88 -3.10 -1.90
N PHE A 78 3.94 -3.01 -3.23
CA PHE A 78 5.19 -2.97 -3.98
C PHE A 78 5.24 -1.81 -4.95
N ASP A 79 6.41 -1.20 -5.07
CA ASP A 79 6.72 -0.33 -6.19
C ASP A 79 7.03 -1.20 -7.41
N THR A 80 6.58 -0.76 -8.58
CA THR A 80 6.87 -1.48 -9.84
C THR A 80 8.22 -1.10 -10.43
N ASP A 81 8.87 -0.08 -9.88
CA ASP A 81 10.13 0.48 -10.37
C ASP A 81 10.09 0.72 -11.88
N ARG A 82 11.12 0.34 -12.63
CA ARG A 82 11.16 0.52 -14.09
C ARG A 82 10.77 -0.75 -14.83
N ILE A 83 9.59 -1.30 -14.51
CA ILE A 83 9.00 -2.46 -15.22
C ILE A 83 8.90 -2.23 -16.74
N ASP A 84 8.91 -0.96 -17.18
CA ASP A 84 8.93 -0.57 -18.59
C ASP A 84 10.24 -0.93 -19.31
N LYS A 85 11.34 -1.08 -18.58
CA LYS A 85 12.72 -1.17 -19.09
C LYS A 85 13.53 -2.35 -18.57
N ASP A 86 13.06 -3.03 -17.52
CA ASP A 86 13.83 -4.05 -16.82
C ASP A 86 13.06 -5.37 -16.64
N PHE A 87 13.64 -6.45 -17.16
CA PHE A 87 13.09 -7.81 -17.05
C PHE A 87 13.17 -8.34 -15.61
N GLU A 88 14.15 -7.93 -14.83
CA GLU A 88 14.28 -8.33 -13.42
C GLU A 88 13.10 -7.77 -12.60
N SER A 89 12.74 -6.50 -12.83
CA SER A 89 11.55 -5.89 -12.22
C SER A 89 10.24 -6.59 -12.59
N VAL A 90 10.08 -7.04 -13.84
CA VAL A 90 8.92 -7.87 -14.26
C VAL A 90 8.89 -9.19 -13.49
N THR A 91 10.02 -9.91 -13.49
CA THR A 91 10.13 -11.23 -12.84
C THR A 91 9.88 -11.13 -11.35
N PHE A 92 10.41 -10.09 -10.70
CA PHE A 92 10.17 -9.81 -9.28
C PHE A 92 8.69 -9.64 -8.97
N LEU A 93 7.97 -8.81 -9.74
CA LEU A 93 6.54 -8.55 -9.50
C LEU A 93 5.69 -9.80 -9.73
N GLU A 94 6.02 -10.62 -10.73
CA GLU A 94 5.34 -11.90 -10.96
C GLU A 94 5.55 -12.87 -9.80
N ASP A 95 6.77 -12.95 -9.25
CA ASP A 95 7.06 -13.77 -8.06
C ASP A 95 6.37 -13.23 -6.81
N ALA A 96 6.35 -11.91 -6.61
CA ALA A 96 5.64 -11.26 -5.51
C ALA A 96 4.13 -11.48 -5.58
N GLN A 97 3.53 -11.35 -6.77
CA GLN A 97 2.11 -11.61 -6.99
C GLN A 97 1.77 -13.09 -6.75
N LYS A 98 2.60 -14.02 -7.24
CA LYS A 98 2.44 -15.46 -6.99
C LYS A 98 2.53 -15.78 -5.51
N PHE A 99 3.50 -15.20 -4.81
CA PHE A 99 3.66 -15.36 -3.36
C PHE A 99 2.41 -14.90 -2.61
N CYS A 100 1.88 -13.71 -2.91
CA CYS A 100 0.67 -13.21 -2.27
C CYS A 100 -0.52 -14.14 -2.53
N LYS A 101 -0.71 -14.57 -3.78
CA LYS A 101 -1.79 -15.49 -4.16
C LYS A 101 -1.72 -16.82 -3.39
N VAL A 102 -0.55 -17.45 -3.31
CA VAL A 102 -0.37 -18.75 -2.63
C VAL A 102 -0.66 -18.63 -1.13
N ASN A 103 -0.37 -17.49 -0.51
CA ASN A 103 -0.59 -17.27 0.92
C ASN A 103 -1.96 -16.64 1.25
N GLY A 104 -2.80 -16.36 0.24
CA GLY A 104 -4.07 -15.67 0.44
C GLY A 104 -3.92 -14.21 0.88
N TYR A 105 -2.81 -13.56 0.53
CA TYR A 105 -2.56 -12.15 0.78
C TYR A 105 -3.06 -11.29 -0.38
N GLU A 106 -3.44 -10.07 -0.06
CA GLU A 106 -3.75 -9.06 -1.06
C GLU A 106 -2.46 -8.44 -1.60
N PHE A 107 -2.45 -8.14 -2.90
CA PHE A 107 -1.31 -7.58 -3.61
C PHE A 107 -1.65 -6.20 -4.14
N VAL A 108 -0.89 -5.20 -3.72
CA VAL A 108 -0.98 -3.81 -4.18
C VAL A 108 0.30 -3.44 -4.91
N TRP A 109 0.16 -2.73 -6.02
CA TRP A 109 1.27 -2.20 -6.81
C TRP A 109 1.17 -0.69 -6.97
N PHE A 110 2.32 0.00 -7.01
CA PHE A 110 2.43 1.42 -7.31
C PHE A 110 3.31 1.62 -8.55
N CYS A 111 2.78 2.31 -9.56
CA CYS A 111 3.48 2.54 -10.81
C CYS A 111 3.97 4.00 -10.91
N TYR A 112 5.26 4.31 -10.87
CA TYR A 112 6.40 3.41 -10.64
C TYR A 112 6.76 3.26 -9.16
N GLU A 113 6.60 4.34 -8.40
CA GLU A 113 6.73 4.39 -6.95
C GLU A 113 5.45 4.97 -6.33
N ILE A 114 5.26 4.83 -5.01
CA ILE A 114 4.13 5.43 -4.31
C ILE A 114 4.04 6.95 -4.51
N GLU A 115 5.17 7.67 -4.56
CA GLU A 115 5.18 9.11 -4.87
C GLU A 115 4.61 9.41 -6.26
N ASN A 116 4.90 8.60 -7.27
CA ASN A 116 4.31 8.78 -8.60
C ASN A 116 2.80 8.68 -8.55
N VAL A 117 2.27 7.72 -7.81
CA VAL A 117 0.83 7.48 -7.70
C VAL A 117 0.12 8.63 -6.95
N PHE A 118 0.72 9.14 -5.87
CA PHE A 118 0.09 10.13 -4.99
C PHE A 118 0.39 11.58 -5.38
N LEU A 119 1.58 11.86 -5.92
CA LEU A 119 2.04 13.21 -6.27
C LEU A 119 2.05 13.47 -7.78
N GLY A 120 2.04 12.42 -8.59
CA GLY A 120 2.14 12.52 -10.05
C GLY A 120 3.55 12.83 -10.57
N ILE A 121 4.56 12.85 -9.70
CA ILE A 121 5.96 13.19 -9.99
C ILE A 121 6.91 12.14 -9.43
N THR A 122 8.10 12.03 -10.01
CA THR A 122 9.21 11.27 -9.41
C THR A 122 9.91 12.14 -8.38
N VAL A 123 10.21 11.56 -7.22
CA VAL A 123 10.86 12.25 -6.10
C VAL A 123 12.19 11.55 -5.80
N SER A 124 13.28 12.31 -5.74
CA SER A 124 14.58 11.75 -5.37
C SER A 124 14.61 11.26 -3.92
N ASP A 125 15.43 10.27 -3.62
CA ASP A 125 15.45 9.60 -2.32
C ASP A 125 15.74 10.55 -1.14
N GLU A 126 16.56 11.58 -1.34
CA GLU A 126 16.82 12.62 -0.33
C GLU A 126 15.58 13.49 -0.03
N ASN A 127 14.64 13.60 -0.97
CA ASN A 127 13.44 14.43 -0.87
C ASN A 127 12.18 13.65 -0.49
N LYS A 128 12.15 12.31 -0.63
CA LYS A 128 10.96 11.48 -0.34
C LYS A 128 10.33 11.78 1.03
N PHE A 129 11.15 11.90 2.07
CA PHE A 129 10.65 12.22 3.41
C PHE A 129 10.02 13.62 3.50
N LYS A 130 10.68 14.63 2.91
CA LYS A 130 10.17 16.01 2.88
C LYS A 130 8.85 16.10 2.13
N GLU A 131 8.75 15.44 0.98
CA GLU A 131 7.53 15.43 0.17
C GLU A 131 6.39 14.69 0.87
N ALA A 132 6.66 13.56 1.54
CA ALA A 132 5.63 12.85 2.30
C ALA A 132 5.05 13.73 3.42
N ILE A 133 5.89 14.43 4.19
CA ILE A 133 5.44 15.35 5.25
C ILE A 133 4.68 16.55 4.67
N SER A 134 5.15 17.10 3.53
CA SER A 134 4.45 18.16 2.81
C SER A 134 3.06 17.70 2.37
N TYR A 135 2.98 16.52 1.74
CA TYR A 135 1.73 15.90 1.32
C TYR A 135 0.79 15.66 2.50
N GLN A 136 1.30 15.18 3.63
CA GLN A 136 0.50 14.95 4.84
C GLN A 136 -0.26 16.19 5.31
N LYS A 137 0.33 17.38 5.17
CA LYS A 137 -0.25 18.66 5.62
C LYS A 137 -1.25 19.27 4.65
N LYS A 138 -1.17 18.96 3.35
CA LYS A 138 -2.03 19.58 2.33
C LYS A 138 -3.47 19.07 2.39
N GLU A 139 -4.46 19.93 2.37
CA GLU A 139 -5.87 19.51 2.28
C GLU A 139 -6.31 19.30 0.83
N ASN A 140 -7.34 18.49 0.61
CA ASN A 140 -7.99 18.29 -0.71
C ASN A 140 -7.04 17.87 -1.86
N VAL A 141 -5.97 17.13 -1.54
CA VAL A 141 -4.98 16.65 -2.51
C VAL A 141 -5.40 15.39 -3.26
N ILE A 142 -6.43 14.69 -2.81
CA ILE A 142 -6.98 13.50 -3.48
C ILE A 142 -8.22 13.95 -4.22
N ASP A 143 -8.19 13.84 -5.55
CA ASP A 143 -9.30 14.18 -6.45
C ASP A 143 -9.75 12.95 -7.25
N ASP A 144 -10.82 13.09 -8.04
CA ASP A 144 -11.37 12.01 -8.87
C ASP A 144 -10.34 11.43 -9.85
N LYS A 145 -9.39 12.25 -10.32
CA LYS A 145 -8.34 11.80 -11.23
C LYS A 145 -7.37 10.86 -10.51
N ILE A 146 -6.95 11.20 -9.30
CA ILE A 146 -6.10 10.36 -8.45
C ILE A 146 -6.84 9.08 -8.06
N ILE A 147 -8.11 9.17 -7.67
CA ILE A 147 -8.94 8.00 -7.36
C ILE A 147 -9.04 7.05 -8.57
N LYS A 148 -9.29 7.59 -9.77
CA LYS A 148 -9.33 6.79 -11.01
C LYS A 148 -7.98 6.14 -11.30
N ASN A 149 -6.89 6.85 -11.07
CA ASN A 149 -5.54 6.33 -11.24
C ASN A 149 -5.21 5.18 -10.27
N MET A 150 -5.75 5.23 -9.06
CA MET A 150 -5.57 4.21 -8.01
C MET A 150 -6.58 3.05 -8.06
N SER A 151 -7.49 3.06 -9.05
CA SER A 151 -8.55 2.06 -9.23
C SER A 151 -8.32 1.15 -10.45
N VAL A 152 -7.07 0.87 -10.80
CA VAL A 152 -6.70 0.10 -11.99
C VAL A 152 -6.54 -1.39 -11.65
N THR A 153 -7.10 -2.27 -12.48
CA THR A 153 -7.06 -3.73 -12.25
C THR A 153 -5.80 -4.41 -12.78
N ASP A 154 -5.11 -3.80 -13.74
CA ASP A 154 -3.96 -4.39 -14.43
C ASP A 154 -2.66 -3.67 -14.09
N GLY A 155 -1.74 -4.37 -13.41
CA GLY A 155 -0.40 -3.89 -13.08
C GLY A 155 0.62 -4.05 -14.20
N LYS A 156 0.26 -4.68 -15.33
CA LYS A 156 1.15 -4.83 -16.50
C LYS A 156 1.19 -3.58 -17.37
N GLN A 157 0.33 -2.60 -17.12
CA GLN A 157 0.36 -1.35 -17.85
C GLN A 157 1.54 -0.51 -17.36
N LYS A 158 2.49 -0.25 -18.26
CA LYS A 158 3.60 0.71 -18.15
C LYS A 158 3.13 2.17 -18.02
N SER A 159 1.94 2.39 -17.48
CA SER A 159 1.28 3.68 -17.40
C SER A 159 1.60 4.31 -16.06
N ASN A 160 2.32 5.43 -16.11
CA ASN A 160 2.71 6.19 -14.93
C ASN A 160 1.53 6.52 -14.03
N ASN A 161 1.84 6.62 -12.73
CA ASN A 161 0.99 7.13 -11.65
C ASN A 161 -0.25 6.27 -11.38
N LYS A 162 -0.20 4.96 -11.64
CA LYS A 162 -1.33 4.04 -11.45
C LYS A 162 -1.14 3.09 -10.27
N SER A 163 -2.24 2.61 -9.72
CA SER A 163 -2.26 1.58 -8.68
C SER A 163 -3.60 0.85 -8.68
N ASN A 164 -3.65 -0.30 -7.99
CA ASN A 164 -4.88 -1.01 -7.66
C ASN A 164 -5.31 -0.82 -6.19
N ILE A 165 -4.63 0.03 -5.41
CA ILE A 165 -4.85 0.15 -3.95
C ILE A 165 -6.31 0.39 -3.57
N ILE A 166 -7.05 1.23 -4.31
CA ILE A 166 -8.47 1.50 -4.00
C ILE A 166 -9.34 0.26 -4.20
N LEU A 167 -9.04 -0.56 -5.21
CA LEU A 167 -9.78 -1.80 -5.44
C LEU A 167 -9.63 -2.75 -4.26
N ILE A 168 -8.42 -2.85 -3.69
CA ILE A 168 -8.15 -3.68 -2.53
C ILE A 168 -8.83 -3.11 -1.28
N LEU A 169 -8.67 -1.82 -1.02
CA LEU A 169 -9.23 -1.18 0.17
C LEU A 169 -10.77 -1.21 0.18
N ASN A 170 -11.43 -1.07 -0.99
CA ASN A 170 -12.90 -1.16 -1.10
C ASN A 170 -13.48 -2.52 -0.70
N LYS A 171 -12.68 -3.60 -0.69
CA LYS A 171 -13.13 -4.91 -0.22
C LYS A 171 -13.40 -4.93 1.29
N TYR A 172 -12.76 -4.02 2.03
CA TYR A 172 -12.70 -4.08 3.49
C TYR A 172 -13.29 -2.84 4.14
N PHE A 173 -12.96 -1.65 3.62
CA PHE A 173 -13.42 -0.38 4.17
C PHE A 173 -14.71 0.09 3.51
N LYS A 174 -15.59 0.69 4.31
CA LYS A 174 -16.74 1.46 3.81
C LYS A 174 -16.27 2.84 3.38
N ARG A 175 -16.66 3.28 2.19
CA ARG A 175 -16.37 4.63 1.72
C ARG A 175 -17.14 5.65 2.56
N LYS A 176 -16.60 6.85 2.70
CA LYS A 176 -17.40 7.96 3.21
C LYS A 176 -18.56 8.22 2.26
N ALA A 177 -19.72 8.55 2.83
CA ALA A 177 -20.78 9.18 2.05
C ALA A 177 -20.28 10.57 1.65
N HIS A 178 -19.73 10.69 0.44
CA HIS A 178 -19.45 12.00 -0.13
C HIS A 178 -20.80 12.66 -0.44
N LYS A 179 -21.02 13.85 0.16
CA LYS A 179 -22.13 14.74 -0.21
C LYS A 179 -21.88 15.35 -1.58
#